data_AF-A0A5N7BJQ4-F1
#
_entry.id   AF-A0A5N7BJQ4-F1
#
_cell.length_a   1.000
_cell.length_b   1.000
_cell.length_c   1.000
_cell.angle_alpha   90.00
_cell.angle_beta   90.00
_cell.angle_gamma   90.00
#
_symmetry.space_group_name_H-M   'P 1'
#
loop_
_entity.id
_entity.type
_entity.pdbx_description
1 polymer ?
#
loop_
_entity_poly.entity_id
_entity_poly.type
_entity_poly.pdbx_seq_one_letter_code
_entity_poly.pdbx_strand_id
1 'polypeptide(L)'
;MHLQSAVPLIPLFVSLAVSQSSSTPRALYNQVCPEYDGKETEVSHNVFVTFHCNQRPATTDRTVISASSIDECAVICSKSPSCVSSLWAGKDTTAGREANTAKSCVLYHSLGVSLIPESNVVYMTHRTKNDDLFPDDGHVCKDDKAQVEHLQVQVDDLKRQLKACDGKCEKGCFECPEYDQDHIYDRGNDYKVYCGMLDDYGWTSDDLATFSDKTPKECVQACTDTPKCKRAIWLTSQPSNQKGYCWLRDYTVRAGPVPKTKTIYSSAHLQ
;
A
#
# COMPACT_ATOMS: atom_id res chain seq x y z
N MET A 1 20.05 -59.13 75.74
CA MET A 1 20.73 -59.51 74.47
C MET A 1 20.91 -58.24 73.65
N HIS A 2 22.10 -58.08 73.09
CA HIS A 2 22.69 -56.85 72.54
C HIS A 2 22.46 -56.69 71.02
N LEU A 3 22.61 -55.44 70.54
CA LEU A 3 23.03 -54.99 69.17
C LEU A 3 21.98 -55.21 68.05
N GLN A 4 21.81 -54.40 66.98
CA GLN A 4 22.57 -53.35 66.26
C GLN A 4 21.58 -52.67 65.25
N SER A 5 21.62 -51.34 65.00
CA SER A 5 22.11 -50.65 63.76
C SER A 5 21.44 -51.08 62.42
N ALA A 6 21.10 -50.28 61.40
CA ALA A 6 21.26 -48.88 61.01
C ALA A 6 20.44 -48.58 59.71
N VAL A 7 20.00 -47.30 59.55
CA VAL A 7 20.01 -46.41 58.34
C VAL A 7 19.27 -46.81 57.02
N PRO A 8 18.69 -45.83 56.27
CA PRO A 8 17.58 -46.02 55.32
C PRO A 8 18.01 -46.09 53.83
N LEU A 9 17.11 -46.56 52.96
CA LEU A 9 17.22 -46.38 51.51
C LEU A 9 15.91 -45.87 50.92
N ILE A 10 15.98 -44.65 50.37
CA ILE A 10 15.00 -43.99 49.51
C ILE A 10 15.22 -44.50 48.08
N PRO A 11 14.23 -45.06 47.37
CA PRO A 11 14.35 -45.30 45.94
C PRO A 11 13.89 -44.06 45.15
N LEU A 12 14.91 -43.37 44.63
CA LEU A 12 15.07 -42.86 43.27
C LEU A 12 13.82 -42.36 42.50
N PHE A 13 13.81 -41.04 42.30
CA PHE A 13 13.08 -40.35 41.24
C PHE A 13 13.41 -40.95 39.86
N VAL A 14 12.40 -41.53 39.20
CA VAL A 14 12.44 -41.74 37.75
C VAL A 14 12.30 -40.37 37.10
N SER A 15 13.43 -39.81 36.68
CA SER A 15 13.46 -38.63 35.82
C SER A 15 12.82 -38.99 34.47
N LEU A 16 11.67 -38.40 34.18
CA LEU A 16 11.16 -38.29 32.82
C LEU A 16 12.17 -37.47 32.01
N ALA A 17 13.09 -38.14 31.32
CA ALA A 17 13.84 -37.53 30.23
C ALA A 17 12.83 -37.19 29.13
N VAL A 18 12.38 -35.93 29.12
CA VAL A 18 11.73 -35.32 27.96
C VAL A 18 12.77 -35.40 26.84
N SER A 19 12.62 -36.38 25.96
CA SER A 19 13.41 -36.47 24.73
C SER A 19 13.02 -35.28 23.87
N GLN A 20 13.79 -34.19 23.98
CA GLN A 20 13.77 -33.11 23.02
C GLN A 20 14.28 -33.69 21.70
N SER A 21 13.35 -34.19 20.89
CA SER A 21 13.62 -34.63 19.54
C SER A 21 13.95 -33.38 18.75
N SER A 22 15.22 -33.05 18.57
CA SER A 22 15.63 -32.06 17.59
C SER A 22 15.32 -32.64 16.21
N SER A 23 14.11 -32.41 15.70
CA SER A 23 13.69 -32.91 14.40
C SER A 23 14.45 -32.14 13.33
N THR A 24 15.33 -32.84 12.61
CA THR A 24 16.01 -32.24 11.47
C THR A 24 15.00 -31.87 10.38
N PRO A 25 15.30 -30.91 9.49
CA PRO A 25 14.40 -30.57 8.39
C PRO A 25 14.01 -31.78 7.54
N ARG A 26 14.95 -32.73 7.39
CA ARG A 26 14.74 -34.00 6.71
C ARG A 26 13.74 -34.91 7.43
N ALA A 27 13.84 -35.00 8.76
CA ALA A 27 12.91 -35.78 9.57
C ALA A 27 11.48 -35.23 9.45
N LEU A 28 11.32 -33.90 9.49
CA LEU A 28 10.02 -33.25 9.30
C LEU A 28 9.45 -33.49 7.89
N TYR A 29 10.28 -33.39 6.84
CA TYR A 29 9.86 -33.76 5.49
C TYR A 29 9.33 -35.20 5.42
N ASN A 30 10.01 -36.16 6.04
CA ASN A 30 9.62 -37.58 6.01
C ASN A 30 8.32 -37.87 6.77
N GLN A 31 7.89 -36.97 7.67
CA GLN A 31 6.60 -37.11 8.37
C GLN A 31 5.42 -36.78 7.46
N VAL A 32 5.64 -35.98 6.42
CA VAL A 32 4.58 -35.52 5.50
C VAL A 32 4.65 -36.28 4.18
N CYS A 33 5.84 -36.44 3.60
CA CYS A 33 6.00 -37.05 2.28
C CYS A 33 6.44 -38.52 2.36
N PRO A 34 5.83 -39.42 1.56
CA PRO A 34 4.80 -39.18 0.54
C PRO A 34 3.35 -39.28 1.05
N GLU A 35 3.15 -39.62 2.33
CA GLU A 35 1.84 -40.03 2.86
C GLU A 35 0.73 -38.98 2.72
N TYR A 36 1.08 -37.70 2.82
CA TYR A 36 0.16 -36.57 2.76
C TYR A 36 0.20 -35.81 1.43
N ASP A 37 0.88 -36.34 0.41
CA ASP A 37 0.93 -35.71 -0.91
C ASP A 37 -0.47 -35.58 -1.52
N GLY A 38 -0.84 -34.35 -1.90
CA GLY A 38 -2.16 -33.99 -2.40
C GLY A 38 -3.29 -33.98 -1.36
N LYS A 39 -3.00 -34.27 -0.08
CA LYS A 39 -4.01 -34.25 0.99
C LYS A 39 -4.07 -32.88 1.64
N GLU A 40 -5.30 -32.45 1.93
CA GLU A 40 -5.55 -31.28 2.77
C GLU A 40 -5.68 -31.69 4.24
N THR A 41 -5.01 -30.97 5.14
CA THR A 41 -5.05 -31.20 6.59
C THR A 41 -5.25 -29.88 7.32
N GLU A 42 -6.03 -29.88 8.39
CA GLU A 42 -6.12 -28.73 9.29
C GLU A 42 -4.89 -28.72 10.21
N VAL A 43 -4.03 -27.70 10.07
CA VAL A 43 -2.74 -27.60 10.81
C VAL A 43 -2.81 -26.62 11.99
N SER A 44 -3.82 -25.75 11.97
CA SER A 44 -4.17 -24.84 13.05
C SER A 44 -5.66 -24.57 12.93
N HIS A 45 -6.29 -24.14 14.02
CA HIS A 45 -7.68 -23.71 14.00
C HIS A 45 -7.93 -22.81 12.79
N ASN A 46 -8.83 -23.25 11.91
CA ASN A 46 -9.21 -22.53 10.69
C ASN A 46 -8.15 -22.37 9.61
N VAL A 47 -7.03 -23.08 9.69
CA VAL A 47 -5.98 -23.09 8.65
C VAL A 47 -5.85 -24.50 8.08
N PHE A 48 -6.26 -24.66 6.83
CA PHE A 48 -6.18 -25.91 6.09
C PHE A 48 -5.04 -25.81 5.08
N VAL A 49 -4.21 -26.84 5.01
CA VAL A 49 -3.00 -26.87 4.17
C VAL A 49 -3.05 -28.08 3.26
N THR A 50 -2.83 -27.87 1.97
CA THR A 50 -2.61 -28.94 0.99
C THR A 50 -1.11 -29.09 0.72
N PHE A 51 -0.59 -30.28 0.91
CA PHE A 51 0.82 -30.61 0.69
C PHE A 51 1.08 -31.12 -0.72
N HIS A 52 2.20 -30.69 -1.31
CA HIS A 52 2.67 -31.12 -2.61
C HIS A 52 4.15 -31.54 -2.50
N CYS A 53 4.38 -32.84 -2.53
CA CYS A 53 5.69 -33.43 -2.29
C CYS A 53 6.58 -33.33 -3.53
N ASN A 54 7.87 -33.08 -3.28
CA ASN A 54 8.93 -33.04 -4.30
C ASN A 54 8.68 -32.04 -5.43
N GLN A 55 7.99 -30.95 -5.14
CA GLN A 55 7.60 -29.93 -6.10
C GLN A 55 7.79 -28.55 -5.48
N ARG A 56 8.12 -27.57 -6.32
CA ARG A 56 8.13 -26.16 -5.92
C ARG A 56 7.65 -25.23 -7.02
N PRO A 57 7.22 -24.01 -6.69
CA PRO A 57 6.93 -22.98 -7.68
C PRO A 57 8.17 -22.59 -8.51
N ALA A 58 7.97 -22.36 -9.81
CA ALA A 58 8.96 -21.77 -10.70
C ALA A 58 9.04 -20.23 -10.55
N THR A 59 9.26 -19.73 -9.34
CA THR A 59 9.46 -18.29 -9.07
C THR A 59 10.67 -18.04 -8.15
N THR A 60 11.27 -16.86 -8.31
CA THR A 60 12.36 -16.36 -7.48
C THR A 60 11.88 -15.37 -6.41
N ASP A 61 10.62 -14.95 -6.50
CA ASP A 61 10.01 -13.99 -5.58
C ASP A 61 9.58 -14.69 -4.29
N ARG A 62 10.49 -14.69 -3.32
CA ARG A 62 10.38 -15.46 -2.10
C ARG A 62 11.24 -14.89 -0.98
N THR A 63 10.84 -15.20 0.25
CA THR A 63 11.59 -14.89 1.47
C THR A 63 11.91 -16.18 2.23
N VAL A 64 13.12 -16.29 2.80
CA VAL A 64 13.52 -17.45 3.61
C VAL A 64 13.51 -17.09 5.10
N ILE A 65 12.71 -17.82 5.87
CA ILE A 65 12.46 -17.55 7.30
C ILE A 65 12.73 -18.79 8.16
N SER A 66 12.79 -18.56 9.48
CA SER A 66 12.86 -19.65 10.46
C SER A 66 11.45 -20.08 10.85
N ALA A 67 11.22 -21.38 10.88
CA ALA A 67 10.05 -22.02 11.47
C ALA A 67 10.51 -23.35 12.08
N SER A 68 9.92 -23.76 13.19
CA SER A 68 10.28 -24.98 13.92
C SER A 68 9.62 -26.24 13.32
N SER A 69 8.59 -26.08 12.49
CA SER A 69 7.91 -27.19 11.81
C SER A 69 7.35 -26.80 10.43
N ILE A 70 6.94 -27.81 9.66
CA ILE A 70 6.22 -27.66 8.38
C ILE A 70 4.92 -26.90 8.61
N ASP A 71 4.15 -27.30 9.62
CA ASP A 71 2.87 -26.68 9.97
C ASP A 71 3.04 -25.22 10.38
N GLU A 72 4.05 -24.90 11.19
CA GLU A 72 4.35 -23.52 11.56
C GLU A 72 4.72 -22.69 10.33
N CYS A 73 5.50 -23.24 9.40
CA CYS A 73 5.82 -22.57 8.14
C CYS A 73 4.56 -22.23 7.33
N ALA A 74 3.58 -23.14 7.29
CA ALA A 74 2.30 -22.90 6.64
C ALA A 74 1.43 -21.86 7.38
N VAL A 75 1.39 -21.91 8.71
CA VAL A 75 0.64 -20.95 9.55
C VAL A 75 1.24 -19.53 9.46
N ILE A 76 2.56 -19.40 9.40
CA ILE A 76 3.21 -18.10 9.20
C ILE A 76 2.81 -17.54 7.83
N CYS A 77 2.81 -18.37 6.79
CA CYS A 77 2.34 -17.96 5.47
C CYS A 77 0.88 -17.52 5.49
N SER A 78 -0.02 -18.29 6.11
CA SER A 78 -1.45 -17.99 6.13
C SER A 78 -1.82 -16.70 6.87
N LYS A 79 -0.94 -16.22 7.74
CA LYS A 79 -1.09 -14.95 8.47
C LYS A 79 -0.38 -13.79 7.79
N SER A 80 0.43 -14.05 6.77
CA SER A 80 1.21 -13.03 6.07
C SER A 80 0.44 -12.54 4.85
N PRO A 81 0.08 -11.25 4.77
CA PRO A 81 -0.75 -10.72 3.68
C PRO A 81 -0.06 -10.78 2.31
N SER A 82 1.27 -10.92 2.28
CA SER A 82 2.04 -11.06 1.05
C SER A 82 2.42 -12.50 0.72
N CYS A 83 2.09 -13.50 1.56
CA CYS A 83 2.45 -14.89 1.30
C CYS A 83 1.31 -15.62 0.60
N VAL A 84 1.58 -16.10 -0.61
CA VAL A 84 0.59 -16.87 -1.38
C VAL A 84 0.73 -18.36 -1.12
N SER A 85 1.93 -18.82 -0.83
CA SER A 85 2.24 -20.23 -0.57
C SER A 85 3.57 -20.36 0.15
N SER A 86 3.79 -21.51 0.77
CA SER A 86 5.06 -21.78 1.46
C SER A 86 5.69 -23.08 1.00
N LEU A 87 6.95 -23.27 1.35
CA LEU A 87 7.68 -24.49 1.10
C LEU A 87 8.58 -24.81 2.28
N TRP A 88 8.58 -26.09 2.65
CA TRP A 88 9.55 -26.65 3.56
C TRP A 88 10.64 -27.38 2.79
N ALA A 89 11.88 -26.98 2.98
CA ALA A 89 13.03 -27.69 2.46
C ALA A 89 13.45 -28.76 3.48
N GLY A 90 13.47 -30.03 3.08
CA GLY A 90 14.03 -31.14 3.86
C GLY A 90 15.56 -31.12 3.96
N LYS A 91 16.16 -29.96 3.69
CA LYS A 91 17.58 -29.61 3.73
C LYS A 91 17.67 -28.16 4.17
N ASP A 92 18.74 -27.82 4.88
CA ASP A 92 19.01 -26.43 5.23
C ASP A 92 19.22 -25.58 3.97
N THR A 93 18.65 -24.38 3.96
CA THR A 93 18.80 -23.39 2.90
C THR A 93 19.35 -22.07 3.44
N THR A 94 20.14 -21.38 2.63
CA THR A 94 20.78 -20.10 2.98
C THR A 94 20.55 -19.02 1.91
N ALA A 95 19.64 -19.26 0.97
CA ALA A 95 19.43 -18.35 -0.16
C ALA A 95 18.64 -17.08 0.28
N GLY A 96 19.25 -15.91 0.09
CA GLY A 96 18.69 -14.61 0.48
C GLY A 96 19.67 -13.88 1.39
N ARG A 97 20.11 -12.68 0.98
CA ARG A 97 21.20 -11.93 1.62
C ARG A 97 20.82 -11.53 3.05
N GLU A 98 21.17 -12.36 4.04
CA GLU A 98 21.35 -12.06 5.47
C GLU A 98 21.75 -13.34 6.28
N ALA A 99 22.31 -14.35 5.61
CA ALA A 99 22.33 -15.73 6.10
C ALA A 99 23.59 -16.11 6.91
N ASN A 100 23.51 -16.04 8.24
CA ASN A 100 24.35 -16.85 9.14
C ASN A 100 23.57 -17.99 9.82
N THR A 101 22.28 -18.14 9.52
CA THR A 101 21.42 -19.17 10.13
C THR A 101 20.78 -20.01 9.04
N ALA A 102 21.01 -21.32 9.11
CA ALA A 102 20.33 -22.32 8.30
C ALA A 102 18.81 -22.25 8.54
N LYS A 103 18.04 -22.20 7.45
CA LYS A 103 16.58 -22.08 7.48
C LYS A 103 15.94 -23.06 6.51
N SER A 104 14.76 -23.56 6.86
CA SER A 104 14.05 -24.57 6.07
C SER A 104 12.70 -24.11 5.54
N CYS A 105 12.20 -22.94 5.98
CA CYS A 105 10.92 -22.39 5.54
C CYS A 105 11.11 -21.28 4.50
N VAL A 106 10.40 -21.40 3.38
CA VAL A 106 10.40 -20.46 2.26
C VAL A 106 8.98 -19.96 2.03
N LEU A 107 8.78 -18.65 2.03
CA LEU A 107 7.51 -17.99 1.73
C LEU A 107 7.55 -17.45 0.30
N TYR A 108 6.58 -17.80 -0.53
CA TYR A 108 6.45 -17.29 -1.89
C TYR A 108 5.42 -16.17 -1.94
N HIS A 109 5.77 -15.07 -2.61
CA HIS A 109 4.92 -13.89 -2.73
C HIS A 109 4.16 -13.79 -4.06
N SER A 110 4.46 -14.70 -4.99
CA SER A 110 3.76 -14.84 -6.26
C SER A 110 3.58 -16.31 -6.64
N LEU A 111 2.50 -16.61 -7.36
CA LEU A 111 2.29 -17.93 -7.94
C LEU A 111 3.17 -18.06 -9.19
N GLY A 112 4.09 -19.03 -9.17
CA GLY A 112 4.70 -19.51 -10.40
C GLY A 112 3.63 -20.18 -11.26
N VAL A 113 3.68 -19.97 -12.58
CA VAL A 113 2.69 -20.53 -13.54
C VAL A 113 2.70 -22.07 -13.58
N SER A 114 3.73 -22.71 -13.00
CA SER A 114 3.86 -24.16 -12.90
C SER A 114 4.69 -24.56 -11.69
N LEU A 115 4.41 -25.76 -11.17
CA LEU A 115 5.28 -26.45 -10.22
C LEU A 115 6.34 -27.22 -10.98
N ILE A 116 7.59 -27.12 -10.53
CA ILE A 116 8.72 -27.87 -11.06
C ILE A 116 9.21 -28.90 -10.04
N PRO A 117 9.67 -30.08 -10.49
CA PRO A 117 10.19 -31.10 -9.59
C PRO A 117 11.43 -30.62 -8.83
N GLU A 118 11.44 -30.83 -7.52
CA GLU A 118 12.63 -30.70 -6.67
C GLU A 118 12.56 -31.74 -5.56
N SER A 119 13.57 -32.60 -5.43
CA SER A 119 13.55 -33.63 -4.39
C SER A 119 13.68 -33.03 -2.98
N ASN A 120 13.02 -33.67 -2.02
CA ASN A 120 13.14 -33.37 -0.59
C ASN A 120 12.60 -31.98 -0.22
N VAL A 121 11.54 -31.53 -0.88
CA VAL A 121 10.79 -30.33 -0.51
C VAL A 121 9.30 -30.65 -0.40
N VAL A 122 8.59 -29.90 0.44
CA VAL A 122 7.13 -29.94 0.54
C VAL A 122 6.62 -28.55 0.22
N TYR A 123 5.97 -28.40 -0.93
CA TYR A 123 5.24 -27.18 -1.27
C TYR A 123 3.86 -27.21 -0.60
N MET A 124 3.42 -26.08 -0.08
CA MET A 124 2.20 -25.96 0.72
C MET A 124 1.34 -24.82 0.20
N THR A 125 0.12 -25.15 -0.18
CA THR A 125 -0.95 -24.17 -0.39
C THR A 125 -1.86 -24.18 0.83
N HIS A 126 -2.51 -23.06 1.13
CA HIS A 126 -3.36 -22.95 2.30
C HIS A 126 -4.69 -22.30 1.95
N ARG A 127 -5.71 -22.60 2.75
CA ARG A 127 -6.98 -21.86 2.82
C ARG A 127 -7.34 -21.64 4.27
N THR A 128 -7.97 -20.51 4.57
CA THR A 128 -8.53 -20.25 5.90
C THR A 128 -10.05 -20.38 5.87
N LYS A 129 -10.63 -21.00 6.89
CA LYS A 129 -12.09 -20.99 7.10
C LYS A 129 -12.39 -19.89 8.12
N ASN A 130 -13.36 -19.02 7.87
CA ASN A 130 -13.75 -18.07 8.90
C ASN A 130 -14.56 -18.84 9.95
N ASP A 131 -14.14 -18.79 11.20
CA ASP A 131 -14.97 -19.25 12.31
C ASP A 131 -16.05 -18.19 12.56
N ASP A 132 -17.29 -18.54 12.28
CA ASP A 132 -18.46 -17.82 12.74
C ASP A 132 -18.60 -18.03 14.26
N LEU A 133 -17.73 -17.38 15.04
CA LEU A 133 -17.71 -17.41 16.51
C LEU A 133 -18.80 -16.54 17.15
N PHE A 134 -19.81 -16.12 16.38
CA PHE A 134 -20.99 -15.43 16.91
C PHE A 134 -22.23 -16.30 16.68
N PRO A 135 -22.88 -16.80 17.75
CA PRO A 135 -24.10 -17.57 17.60
C PRO A 135 -25.19 -16.70 16.99
N ASP A 136 -25.91 -17.30 16.03
CA ASP A 136 -27.10 -16.80 15.37
C ASP A 136 -28.19 -16.42 16.40
N ASP A 137 -28.17 -15.18 16.90
CA ASP A 137 -29.34 -14.54 17.45
C ASP A 137 -30.02 -13.72 16.34
N GLY A 138 -31.03 -14.34 15.73
CA GLY A 138 -31.87 -13.83 14.65
C GLY A 138 -32.69 -12.56 14.98
N HIS A 139 -32.11 -11.59 15.70
CA HIS A 139 -32.68 -10.29 15.97
C HIS A 139 -31.82 -9.11 15.48
N VAL A 140 -30.60 -9.32 14.99
CA VAL A 140 -29.77 -8.22 14.46
C VAL A 140 -29.83 -8.09 12.93
N CYS A 141 -30.50 -9.01 12.22
CA CYS A 141 -30.67 -8.85 10.76
C CYS A 141 -31.70 -7.79 10.33
N LYS A 142 -32.34 -7.03 11.22
CA LYS A 142 -33.14 -5.87 10.79
C LYS A 142 -32.31 -4.61 10.72
N ASP A 143 -31.51 -4.36 11.75
CA ASP A 143 -30.66 -3.17 11.81
C ASP A 143 -29.42 -3.35 10.94
N ASP A 144 -28.88 -4.56 10.84
CA ASP A 144 -27.77 -4.84 9.93
C ASP A 144 -28.24 -4.96 8.48
N LYS A 145 -29.44 -5.47 8.22
CA LYS A 145 -30.01 -5.40 6.85
C LYS A 145 -30.35 -3.97 6.49
N ALA A 146 -30.89 -3.17 7.40
CA ALA A 146 -31.11 -1.75 7.17
C ALA A 146 -29.78 -1.00 7.01
N GLN A 147 -28.73 -1.38 7.74
CA GLN A 147 -27.38 -0.83 7.58
C GLN A 147 -26.75 -1.29 6.27
N VAL A 148 -26.89 -2.55 5.87
CA VAL A 148 -26.36 -3.08 4.61
C VAL A 148 -27.14 -2.47 3.44
N GLU A 149 -28.45 -2.31 3.54
CA GLU A 149 -29.27 -1.61 2.54
C GLU A 149 -28.92 -0.12 2.50
N HIS A 150 -28.68 0.52 3.65
CA HIS A 150 -28.23 1.91 3.73
C HIS A 150 -26.81 2.09 3.21
N LEU A 151 -25.89 1.17 3.53
CA LEU A 151 -24.53 1.12 3.01
C LEU A 151 -24.54 0.79 1.52
N GLN A 152 -25.47 -0.04 1.04
CA GLN A 152 -25.65 -0.31 -0.38
C GLN A 152 -26.17 0.93 -1.09
N VAL A 153 -27.11 1.68 -0.49
CA VAL A 153 -27.55 2.99 -0.97
C VAL A 153 -26.39 3.98 -0.96
N GLN A 154 -25.55 4.01 0.08
CA GLN A 154 -24.36 4.85 0.14
C GLN A 154 -23.30 4.43 -0.87
N VAL A 155 -23.10 3.14 -1.12
CA VAL A 155 -22.16 2.60 -2.11
C VAL A 155 -22.68 2.87 -3.51
N ASP A 156 -23.99 2.77 -3.75
CA ASP A 156 -24.60 3.08 -5.03
C ASP A 156 -24.66 4.59 -5.27
N ASP A 157 -24.84 5.39 -4.22
CA ASP A 157 -24.73 6.84 -4.27
C ASP A 157 -23.27 7.26 -4.45
N LEU A 158 -22.31 6.65 -3.76
CA LEU A 158 -20.88 6.84 -3.97
C LEU A 158 -20.45 6.36 -5.34
N LYS A 159 -21.02 5.28 -5.88
CA LYS A 159 -20.78 4.84 -7.27
C LYS A 159 -21.44 5.76 -8.27
N ARG A 160 -22.59 6.36 -7.96
CA ARG A 160 -23.25 7.37 -8.80
C ARG A 160 -22.47 8.67 -8.77
N GLN A 161 -21.99 9.10 -7.60
CA GLN A 161 -21.07 10.21 -7.41
C GLN A 161 -19.74 9.91 -8.09
N LEU A 162 -19.19 8.69 -7.96
CA LEU A 162 -17.97 8.26 -8.62
C LEU A 162 -18.17 8.20 -10.13
N LYS A 163 -19.32 7.78 -10.65
CA LYS A 163 -19.65 7.77 -12.08
C LYS A 163 -19.96 9.18 -12.60
N ALA A 164 -20.47 10.06 -11.75
CA ALA A 164 -20.58 11.49 -12.01
C ALA A 164 -19.19 12.17 -11.98
N CYS A 165 -18.26 11.67 -11.16
CA CYS A 165 -16.86 12.10 -11.09
C CYS A 165 -16.00 11.51 -12.24
N ASP A 166 -16.20 10.24 -12.62
CA ASP A 166 -15.62 9.58 -13.80
C ASP A 166 -16.17 10.21 -15.09
N GLY A 167 -17.30 10.92 -14.98
CA GLY A 167 -17.86 11.76 -16.02
C GLY A 167 -17.19 13.12 -16.18
N LYS A 168 -16.27 13.53 -15.28
CA LYS A 168 -15.35 14.70 -15.34
C LYS A 168 -14.86 15.02 -13.92
N CYS A 169 -13.61 14.70 -13.58
CA CYS A 169 -12.71 15.50 -12.71
C CYS A 169 -11.38 14.76 -12.43
N GLU A 170 -10.49 14.71 -13.42
CA GLU A 170 -9.06 14.49 -13.19
C GLU A 170 -8.39 15.81 -12.77
N LYS A 171 -8.57 16.27 -11.53
CA LYS A 171 -7.87 17.48 -11.05
C LYS A 171 -7.57 17.44 -9.55
N GLY A 172 -6.28 17.53 -9.23
CA GLY A 172 -5.88 18.57 -8.28
C GLY A 172 -6.42 19.89 -8.83
N CYS A 173 -7.32 20.54 -8.09
CA CYS A 173 -8.07 21.69 -8.57
C CYS A 173 -7.14 22.85 -8.94
N PHE A 174 -6.62 22.87 -10.17
CA PHE A 174 -6.75 23.89 -11.23
C PHE A 174 -5.89 23.44 -12.41
N GLU A 175 -6.54 22.99 -13.47
CA GLU A 175 -6.07 23.38 -14.80
C GLU A 175 -7.03 24.49 -15.18
N CYS A 176 -6.50 25.58 -15.73
CA CYS A 176 -7.25 26.71 -16.27
C CYS A 176 -8.70 26.34 -16.67
N PRO A 177 -9.73 26.97 -16.05
CA PRO A 177 -11.10 26.51 -16.23
C PRO A 177 -11.45 26.53 -17.71
N GLU A 178 -11.93 25.40 -18.22
CA GLU A 178 -12.96 25.47 -19.24
C GLU A 178 -14.14 26.22 -18.60
N TYR A 179 -14.19 27.53 -18.88
CA TYR A 179 -15.25 28.50 -18.60
C TYR A 179 -15.59 28.78 -17.10
N ASP A 180 -15.60 30.07 -16.75
CA ASP A 180 -16.29 30.67 -15.58
C ASP A 180 -15.59 30.79 -14.22
N GLN A 181 -14.28 30.94 -14.16
CA GLN A 181 -13.69 31.89 -13.19
C GLN A 181 -12.72 32.83 -13.92
N ASP A 182 -13.28 33.58 -14.87
CA ASP A 182 -12.61 34.64 -15.60
C ASP A 182 -12.05 35.72 -14.67
N HIS A 183 -12.48 35.79 -13.40
CA HIS A 183 -12.17 36.90 -12.50
C HIS A 183 -11.69 36.43 -11.12
N ILE A 184 -10.65 37.09 -10.60
CA ILE A 184 -10.17 36.98 -9.22
C ILE A 184 -10.35 38.35 -8.56
N TYR A 185 -11.21 38.40 -7.54
CA TYR A 185 -11.41 39.60 -6.73
C TYR A 185 -10.49 39.59 -5.50
N ASP A 186 -9.71 40.66 -5.32
CA ASP A 186 -8.85 40.85 -4.15
C ASP A 186 -8.88 42.31 -3.66
N ARG A 187 -9.42 42.53 -2.46
CA ARG A 187 -9.42 43.83 -1.76
C ARG A 187 -9.92 45.01 -2.62
N GLY A 188 -10.98 44.78 -3.39
CA GLY A 188 -11.59 45.78 -4.27
C GLY A 188 -10.99 45.86 -5.67
N ASN A 189 -9.96 45.07 -5.97
CA ASN A 189 -9.41 44.92 -7.30
C ASN A 189 -10.02 43.71 -8.00
N ASP A 190 -10.35 43.87 -9.27
CA ASP A 190 -10.86 42.81 -10.14
C ASP A 190 -9.79 42.42 -11.16
N TYR A 191 -9.36 41.15 -11.15
CA TYR A 191 -8.36 40.65 -12.08
C TYR A 191 -8.98 39.65 -13.03
N LYS A 192 -8.93 39.92 -14.33
CA LYS A 192 -9.31 38.95 -15.35
C LYS A 192 -8.20 37.93 -15.59
N VAL A 193 -8.51 36.65 -15.50
CA VAL A 193 -7.60 35.53 -15.72
C VAL A 193 -7.59 35.13 -17.19
N TYR A 194 -6.39 35.07 -17.77
CA TYR A 194 -6.11 34.64 -19.12
C TYR A 194 -5.22 33.40 -19.09
N CYS A 195 -5.83 32.29 -19.44
CA CYS A 195 -5.23 30.98 -19.33
C CYS A 195 -4.38 30.61 -20.54
N GLY A 196 -3.10 30.28 -20.30
CA GLY A 196 -2.16 29.97 -21.37
C GLY A 196 -1.92 31.16 -22.31
N MET A 197 -2.05 32.39 -21.83
CA MET A 197 -1.86 33.60 -22.63
C MET A 197 -0.95 34.61 -21.94
N LEU A 198 0.05 35.11 -22.68
CA LEU A 198 1.00 36.13 -22.24
C LEU A 198 1.71 36.74 -23.46
N ASP A 199 1.74 38.07 -23.59
CA ASP A 199 2.32 38.73 -24.78
C ASP A 199 3.83 38.99 -24.68
N ASP A 200 4.40 38.98 -23.48
CA ASP A 200 5.78 39.38 -23.19
C ASP A 200 6.59 38.27 -22.51
N TYR A 201 6.38 37.02 -22.92
CA TYR A 201 7.17 35.89 -22.45
C TYR A 201 8.67 36.09 -22.74
N GLY A 202 9.52 35.91 -21.73
CA GLY A 202 10.99 35.99 -21.83
C GLY A 202 11.62 37.33 -21.42
N TRP A 203 10.82 38.37 -21.14
CA TRP A 203 11.32 39.72 -20.81
C TRP A 203 11.38 39.97 -19.30
N THR A 204 12.31 39.35 -18.59
CA THR A 204 12.42 39.44 -17.12
C THR A 204 12.78 40.84 -16.61
N SER A 205 13.29 41.73 -17.46
CA SER A 205 13.59 43.13 -17.09
C SER A 205 12.35 43.94 -16.69
N ASP A 206 11.15 43.47 -17.05
CA ASP A 206 9.88 44.13 -16.74
C ASP A 206 9.25 43.61 -15.43
N ASP A 207 9.91 42.65 -14.75
CA ASP A 207 9.40 42.05 -13.52
C ASP A 207 9.50 43.05 -12.35
N LEU A 208 8.36 43.39 -11.76
CA LEU A 208 8.27 44.19 -10.53
C LEU A 208 8.68 43.37 -9.30
N ALA A 209 8.34 42.08 -9.30
CA ALA A 209 8.72 41.12 -8.28
C ALA A 209 8.59 39.69 -8.82
N THR A 210 9.32 38.76 -8.20
CA THR A 210 9.26 37.32 -8.49
C THR A 210 9.17 36.54 -7.19
N PHE A 211 8.46 35.41 -7.22
CA PHE A 211 8.23 34.52 -6.08
C PHE A 211 8.33 33.07 -6.53
N SER A 212 8.82 32.18 -5.67
CA SER A 212 8.92 30.74 -5.96
C SER A 212 7.94 29.88 -5.16
N ASP A 213 7.14 30.50 -4.30
CA ASP A 213 6.34 29.83 -3.27
C ASP A 213 4.91 30.37 -3.16
N LYS A 214 4.31 30.75 -4.31
CA LYS A 214 2.94 31.29 -4.37
C LYS A 214 2.03 30.37 -5.17
N THR A 215 0.83 30.14 -4.66
CA THR A 215 -0.30 29.70 -5.49
C THR A 215 -0.70 30.81 -6.48
N PRO A 216 -1.40 30.50 -7.57
CA PRO A 216 -1.94 31.53 -8.48
C PRO A 216 -2.75 32.62 -7.76
N LYS A 217 -3.60 32.23 -6.80
CA LYS A 217 -4.35 33.20 -5.99
C LYS A 217 -3.43 34.08 -5.14
N GLU A 218 -2.46 33.49 -4.45
CA GLU A 218 -1.47 34.26 -3.69
C GLU A 218 -0.60 35.15 -4.59
N CYS A 219 -0.40 34.78 -5.85
CA CYS A 219 0.30 35.62 -6.82
C CYS A 219 -0.51 36.87 -7.18
N VAL A 220 -1.83 36.73 -7.38
CA VAL A 220 -2.72 37.88 -7.59
C VAL A 220 -2.76 38.78 -6.35
N GLN A 221 -2.81 38.19 -5.15
CA GLN A 221 -2.74 38.96 -3.91
C GLN A 221 -1.43 39.74 -3.80
N ALA A 222 -0.30 39.11 -4.16
CA ALA A 222 0.98 39.78 -4.21
C ALA A 222 1.00 40.94 -5.23
N CYS A 223 0.27 40.81 -6.34
CA CYS A 223 0.07 41.92 -7.29
C CYS A 223 -0.66 43.09 -6.65
N THR A 224 -1.76 42.84 -5.93
CA THR A 224 -2.48 43.89 -5.20
C THR A 224 -1.59 44.60 -4.18
N ASP A 225 -0.67 43.88 -3.53
CA ASP A 225 0.28 44.44 -2.56
C ASP A 225 1.46 45.18 -3.20
N THR A 226 1.69 45.00 -4.51
CA THR A 226 2.87 45.52 -5.20
C THR A 226 2.54 46.81 -5.96
N PRO A 227 3.16 47.95 -5.61
CA PRO A 227 2.96 49.19 -6.34
C PRO A 227 3.21 49.03 -7.84
N LYS A 228 2.30 49.55 -8.66
CA LYS A 228 2.31 49.48 -10.13
C LYS A 228 2.07 48.08 -10.72
N CYS A 229 1.82 47.05 -9.92
CA CYS A 229 1.45 45.77 -10.49
C CYS A 229 0.05 45.84 -11.10
N LYS A 230 -0.05 45.36 -12.34
CA LYS A 230 -1.29 45.20 -13.10
C LYS A 230 -1.48 43.77 -13.59
N ARG A 231 -0.42 42.96 -13.56
CA ARG A 231 -0.41 41.60 -14.08
C ARG A 231 0.31 40.66 -13.13
N ALA A 232 -0.34 39.57 -12.75
CA ALA A 232 0.27 38.44 -12.04
C ALA A 232 0.41 37.27 -13.02
N ILE A 233 1.56 36.58 -13.04
CA ILE A 233 1.87 35.58 -14.06
C ILE A 233 2.41 34.32 -13.37
N TRP A 234 2.00 33.14 -13.84
CA TRP A 234 2.42 31.83 -13.32
C TRP A 234 2.44 30.78 -14.43
N LEU A 235 3.04 29.61 -14.17
CA LEU A 235 3.03 28.49 -15.11
C LEU A 235 1.61 27.95 -15.30
N THR A 236 1.16 27.78 -16.54
CA THR A 236 -0.18 27.25 -16.83
C THR A 236 -0.37 25.83 -16.28
N SER A 237 0.71 25.05 -16.21
CA SER A 237 0.70 23.69 -15.63
C SER A 237 0.66 23.66 -14.11
N GLN A 238 0.74 24.81 -13.42
CA GLN A 238 0.73 24.86 -11.96
C GLN A 238 -0.71 24.72 -11.42
N PRO A 239 -0.99 23.71 -10.57
CA PRO A 239 -2.27 23.60 -9.88
C PRO A 239 -2.56 24.80 -8.98
N SER A 240 -3.81 25.23 -8.85
CA SER A 240 -4.12 26.47 -8.10
C SER A 240 -3.88 26.37 -6.62
N ASN A 241 -3.94 25.17 -6.06
CA ASN A 241 -3.68 24.93 -4.65
C ASN A 241 -2.20 24.63 -4.39
N GLN A 242 -1.37 24.57 -5.44
CA GLN A 242 0.05 24.28 -5.32
C GLN A 242 0.86 25.58 -5.43
N LYS A 243 1.85 25.69 -4.55
CA LYS A 243 2.84 26.76 -4.58
C LYS A 243 3.83 26.52 -5.71
N GLY A 244 4.18 27.59 -6.40
CA GLY A 244 5.12 27.54 -7.51
C GLY A 244 5.65 28.93 -7.86
N TYR A 245 6.30 28.98 -9.02
CA TYR A 245 6.94 30.20 -9.50
C TYR A 245 5.91 31.16 -10.10
N CYS A 246 5.99 32.41 -9.68
CA CYS A 246 5.13 33.47 -10.15
C CYS A 246 5.86 34.81 -10.18
N TRP A 247 5.42 35.72 -11.04
CA TRP A 247 6.01 37.05 -11.14
C TRP A 247 4.99 38.11 -11.52
N LEU A 248 5.35 39.36 -11.22
CA LEU A 248 4.46 40.51 -11.23
C LEU A 248 4.93 41.55 -12.22
N ARG A 249 4.02 42.17 -12.97
CA ARG A 249 4.35 43.19 -13.97
C ARG A 249 3.32 44.31 -14.03
N ASP A 250 3.74 45.46 -14.55
CA ASP A 250 2.85 46.53 -15.02
C ASP A 250 2.38 46.24 -16.47
N TYR A 251 1.48 47.04 -17.01
CA TYR A 251 1.23 47.09 -18.45
C TYR A 251 2.41 47.74 -19.17
N THR A 252 2.70 47.23 -20.35
CA THR A 252 3.77 47.74 -21.22
C THR A 252 3.22 48.02 -22.61
N VAL A 253 4.03 48.65 -23.45
CA VAL A 253 3.71 48.82 -24.89
C VAL A 253 3.56 47.47 -25.62
N ARG A 254 4.10 46.39 -25.06
CA ARG A 254 4.03 45.02 -25.60
C ARG A 254 2.84 44.24 -25.06
N ALA A 255 2.54 44.40 -23.77
CA ALA A 255 1.55 43.61 -23.06
C ALA A 255 0.58 44.51 -22.28
N GLY A 256 -0.63 44.62 -22.82
CA GLY A 256 -1.72 45.43 -22.27
C GLY A 256 -2.73 44.64 -21.43
N PRO A 257 -3.93 45.19 -21.22
CA PRO A 257 -4.98 44.59 -20.38
C PRO A 257 -5.53 43.25 -20.88
N VAL A 258 -5.42 42.97 -22.17
CA VAL A 258 -5.91 41.74 -22.80
C VAL A 258 -4.75 41.11 -23.59
N PRO A 259 -4.20 39.96 -23.15
CA PRO A 259 -3.17 39.27 -23.87
C PRO A 259 -3.72 38.65 -25.17
N LYS A 260 -2.89 38.53 -26.19
CA LYS A 260 -3.27 38.00 -27.51
C LYS A 260 -2.49 36.74 -27.88
N THR A 261 -1.37 36.49 -27.21
CA THR A 261 -0.41 35.44 -27.55
C THR A 261 -0.59 34.23 -26.65
N LYS A 262 -0.64 33.02 -27.23
CA LYS A 262 -0.67 31.76 -26.46
C LYS A 262 0.74 31.37 -25.98
N THR A 263 0.86 30.95 -24.73
CA THR A 263 2.13 30.55 -24.10
C THR A 263 1.92 29.43 -23.08
N ILE A 264 3.02 28.96 -22.47
CA ILE A 264 2.98 28.01 -21.33
C ILE A 264 2.67 28.69 -19.99
N TYR A 265 2.36 29.99 -20.01
CA TYR A 265 2.05 30.79 -18.83
C TYR A 265 0.63 31.31 -18.90
N SER A 266 0.03 31.42 -17.72
CA SER A 266 -1.24 32.08 -17.51
C SER A 266 -1.00 33.40 -16.79
N SER A 267 -1.87 34.37 -17.03
CA SER A 267 -1.79 35.68 -16.40
C SER A 267 -3.13 36.12 -15.83
N ALA A 268 -3.12 36.93 -14.77
CA ALA A 268 -4.27 37.66 -14.27
C ALA A 268 -4.01 39.16 -14.43
N HIS A 269 -4.92 39.89 -15.05
CA HIS A 269 -4.76 41.29 -15.43
C HIS A 269 -5.82 42.14 -14.74
N LEU A 270 -5.38 43.20 -14.06
CA LEU A 270 -6.28 44.15 -13.40
C LEU A 270 -7.20 44.84 -14.42
N GLN A 271 -8.51 44.79 -14.19
CA GLN A 271 -9.52 45.45 -15.03
C GLN A 271 -9.67 46.94 -14.72
#